data_AF-A0A151SWI9-F1
#
_entry.id   AF-A0A151SWI9-F1
#
_cell.length_a   1.000
_cell.length_b   1.000
_cell.length_c   1.000
_cell.angle_alpha   90.00
_cell.angle_beta   90.00
_cell.angle_gamma   90.00
#
_symmetry.space_group_name_H-M   'P 1'
#
loop_
_entity.id
_entity.type
_entity.pdbx_description
1 polymer ?
#
loop_
_entity_poly.entity_id
_entity_poly.type
_entity_poly.pdbx_seq_one_letter_code
_entity_poly.pdbx_strand_id
1 'polypeptide(L)'
;MCPMAFNTWLAVAKWLEVTVVFPNSITSHYLYWTNLGIYEKHSQLLRVVWVSVIWSLWLHRNVIIFQQGTIDAKEVLDNIKLRSWKWINCSIPVCSFSYSTWYNNPTLYFL
;
A
#
# COMPACT_ATOMS: atom_id res chain seq x y z
N MET A 1 14.10 8.92 -0.73
CA MET A 1 13.50 7.66 -0.23
C MET A 1 14.60 6.61 -0.13
N CYS A 2 14.64 5.73 0.89
CA CYS A 2 15.69 4.68 0.94
C CYS A 2 15.37 3.53 -0.06
N PRO A 3 16.36 2.72 -0.48
CA PRO A 3 16.15 1.68 -1.49
C PRO A 3 15.05 0.67 -1.14
N MET A 4 14.97 0.28 0.13
CA MET A 4 13.95 -0.64 0.62
C MET A 4 12.54 -0.05 0.48
N ALA A 5 12.34 1.19 0.96
CA ALA A 5 11.05 1.86 0.82
C ALA A 5 10.68 2.05 -0.66
N PHE A 6 11.64 2.46 -1.49
CA PHE A 6 11.44 2.62 -2.94
C PHE A 6 11.01 1.31 -3.60
N ASN A 7 11.69 0.19 -3.30
CA ASN A 7 11.36 -1.12 -3.84
C ASN A 7 9.97 -1.60 -3.37
N THR A 8 9.60 -1.34 -2.11
CA THR A 8 8.26 -1.64 -1.60
C THR A 8 7.20 -0.84 -2.36
N TRP A 9 7.42 0.45 -2.57
CA TRP A 9 6.49 1.28 -3.34
C TRP A 9 6.36 0.85 -4.80
N LEU A 10 7.47 0.49 -5.45
CA LEU A 10 7.44 -0.10 -6.80
C LEU A 10 6.66 -1.41 -6.83
N ALA A 11 6.84 -2.29 -5.84
CA ALA A 11 6.13 -3.56 -5.77
C ALA A 11 4.62 -3.37 -5.57
N VAL A 12 4.23 -2.39 -4.74
CA VAL A 12 2.82 -2.01 -4.54
C VAL A 12 2.24 -1.40 -5.82
N ALA A 13 2.96 -0.50 -6.49
CA ALA A 13 2.53 0.09 -7.75
C ALA A 13 2.34 -0.97 -8.84
N LYS A 14 3.28 -1.94 -8.94
CA LYS A 14 3.17 -3.08 -9.85
C LYS A 14 1.95 -3.95 -9.52
N TRP A 15 1.69 -4.21 -8.23
CA TRP A 15 0.52 -4.97 -7.80
C TRP A 15 -0.80 -4.27 -8.13
N LEU A 16 -0.85 -2.95 -8.01
CA LEU A 16 -2.01 -2.13 -8.37
C LEU A 16 -2.10 -1.81 -9.87
N GLU A 17 -1.13 -2.26 -10.67
CA GLU A 17 -1.01 -1.97 -12.11
C GLU A 17 -0.97 -0.48 -12.45
N VAL A 18 -0.38 0.34 -11.57
CA VAL A 18 -0.22 1.79 -11.77
C VAL A 18 1.21 2.15 -12.13
N THR A 19 1.37 3.03 -13.11
CA THR A 19 2.68 3.63 -13.44
C THR A 19 2.84 4.90 -12.61
N VAL A 20 3.92 4.98 -11.82
CA VAL A 20 4.12 6.05 -10.84
C VAL A 20 5.54 6.59 -10.85
N VAL A 21 5.67 7.87 -10.56
CA VAL A 21 6.94 8.53 -10.23
C VAL A 21 6.90 8.90 -8.76
N PHE A 22 7.92 8.51 -7.99
CA PHE A 22 7.94 8.76 -6.55
C PHE A 22 8.66 10.09 -6.23
N PRO A 23 7.95 11.10 -5.69
CA PRO A 23 8.58 12.33 -5.24
C PRO A 23 9.52 12.07 -4.05
N ASN A 24 10.54 12.92 -3.90
CA ASN A 24 11.48 12.82 -2.78
C ASN A 24 10.90 13.31 -1.44
N SER A 25 9.76 13.99 -1.44
CA SER A 25 9.04 14.42 -0.25
C SER A 25 7.90 13.47 0.09
N ILE A 26 7.74 13.11 1.36
CA ILE A 26 6.65 12.24 1.82
C ILE A 26 5.28 12.88 1.60
N THR A 27 5.17 14.20 1.77
CA THR A 27 3.93 14.95 1.55
C THR A 27 3.57 14.99 0.08
N SER A 28 4.54 15.29 -0.79
CA SER A 28 4.33 15.26 -2.24
C SER A 28 3.99 13.86 -2.72
N HIS A 29 4.63 12.83 -2.13
CA HIS A 29 4.33 11.45 -2.44
C HIS A 29 2.91 11.05 -2.01
N TYR A 30 2.47 11.45 -0.82
CA TYR A 30 1.10 11.26 -0.36
C TYR A 30 0.10 11.89 -1.33
N LEU A 31 0.26 13.18 -1.62
CA LEU A 31 -0.65 13.92 -2.50
C LEU A 31 -0.69 13.31 -3.91
N TYR A 32 0.48 12.99 -4.48
CA TYR A 32 0.58 12.33 -5.77
C TYR A 32 -0.19 11.00 -5.78
N TRP A 33 0.08 10.14 -4.79
CA TRP A 33 -0.52 8.82 -4.68
C TRP A 33 -2.04 8.87 -4.53
N THR A 34 -2.55 9.75 -3.67
CA THR A 34 -4.00 9.85 -3.41
C THR A 34 -4.78 10.49 -4.55
N ASN A 35 -4.09 11.23 -5.43
CA ASN A 35 -4.66 11.87 -6.61
C ASN A 35 -4.60 10.98 -7.87
N LEU A 36 -4.07 9.76 -7.78
CA LEU A 36 -4.18 8.77 -8.87
C LEU A 36 -5.63 8.30 -9.07
N GLY A 37 -6.47 8.38 -8.03
CA GLY A 37 -7.87 8.01 -8.09
C GLY A 37 -8.71 9.07 -8.80
N ILE A 38 -9.38 8.69 -9.88
CA ILE A 38 -10.26 9.59 -10.66
C ILE A 38 -11.52 9.96 -9.86
N TYR A 39 -12.07 8.99 -9.12
CA TYR A 39 -13.24 9.18 -8.26
C TYR A 39 -12.86 9.19 -6.78
N GLU A 40 -13.65 9.89 -5.97
CA GLU A 40 -13.41 10.05 -4.52
C GLU A 40 -13.23 8.70 -3.80
N LYS A 41 -14.06 7.71 -4.16
CA LYS A 41 -13.98 6.34 -3.63
C LYS A 41 -12.61 5.70 -3.88
N HIS A 42 -12.04 5.86 -5.07
CA HIS A 42 -10.71 5.34 -5.38
C HIS A 42 -9.61 6.10 -4.63
N SER A 43 -9.75 7.43 -4.49
CA SER A 43 -8.83 8.23 -3.67
C SER A 43 -8.82 7.74 -2.22
N GLN A 44 -9.97 7.37 -1.64
CA GLN A 44 -10.05 6.81 -0.30
C GLN A 44 -9.36 5.44 -0.20
N LEU A 45 -9.56 4.54 -1.18
CA LEU A 45 -8.86 3.25 -1.21
C LEU A 45 -7.34 3.44 -1.29
N LEU A 46 -6.87 4.33 -2.17
CA LEU A 46 -5.45 4.65 -2.32
C LEU A 46 -4.85 5.26 -1.05
N ARG A 47 -5.60 6.08 -0.30
CA ARG A 47 -5.19 6.56 1.03
C ARG A 47 -4.96 5.40 1.99
N VAL A 48 -5.88 4.45 2.07
CA VAL A 48 -5.73 3.30 2.98
C VAL A 48 -4.54 2.43 2.58
N VAL A 49 -4.33 2.19 1.27
CA VAL A 49 -3.12 1.51 0.78
C VAL A 49 -1.87 2.29 1.21
N TRP A 50 -1.85 3.62 1.01
CA TRP A 50 -0.70 4.44 1.35
C TRP A 50 -0.30 4.31 2.82
N VAL A 51 -1.29 4.44 3.73
CA VAL A 51 -1.05 4.29 5.18
C VAL A 51 -0.60 2.86 5.50
N SER A 52 -1.14 1.85 4.81
CA SER A 52 -0.72 0.45 4.98
C SER A 52 0.74 0.23 4.63
N VAL A 53 1.25 0.88 3.57
CA VAL A 53 2.67 0.81 3.20
C VAL A 53 3.55 1.45 4.26
N ILE A 54 3.21 2.68 4.69
CA ILE A 54 3.98 3.38 5.72
C ILE A 54 4.04 2.58 7.02
N TRP A 55 2.91 2.02 7.44
CA TRP A 55 2.83 1.20 8.64
C TRP A 55 3.69 -0.07 8.52
N SER A 56 3.62 -0.78 7.40
CA SER A 56 4.41 -1.99 7.18
C SER A 56 5.91 -1.70 7.11
N LEU A 57 6.33 -0.58 6.51
CA LEU A 57 7.72 -0.14 6.52
C LEU A 57 8.21 0.23 7.93
N TRP A 58 7.37 0.89 8.72
CA TRP A 58 7.68 1.19 10.12
C TRP A 58 7.83 -0.08 10.97
N LEU A 59 6.92 -1.04 10.81
CA LEU A 59 6.98 -2.33 11.51
C LEU A 59 8.23 -3.13 11.10
N HIS A 60 8.53 -3.18 9.80
CA HIS A 60 9.73 -3.82 9.28
C HIS A 60 11.01 -3.25 9.89
N ARG A 61 11.13 -1.92 9.92
CA ARG A 61 12.25 -1.22 10.56
C ARG A 61 12.38 -1.60 12.03
N ASN A 62 11.27 -1.68 12.76
CA ASN A 62 11.29 -2.06 14.18
C ASN A 62 11.74 -3.50 14.38
N VAL A 63 11.30 -4.45 13.56
CA VAL A 63 11.75 -5.85 13.67
C VAL A 63 13.26 -5.97 13.43
N ILE A 64 13.81 -5.27 12.43
CA ILE A 64 15.27 -5.27 12.21
C ILE A 64 16.01 -4.73 13.44
N ILE A 65 15.55 -3.62 14.00
CA ILE A 65 16.22 -2.95 15.12
C ILE A 65 16.12 -3.76 16.42
N PHE A 66 14.95 -4.31 16.73
CA PHE A 66 14.66 -4.89 18.04
C PHE A 66 14.76 -6.43 18.08
N GLN A 67 14.65 -7.12 16.94
CA GLN A 67 14.56 -8.58 16.88
C GLN A 67 15.65 -9.23 16.03
N GLN A 68 16.58 -8.44 15.46
CA GLN A 68 17.61 -8.91 14.52
C GLN A 68 17.04 -9.73 13.34
N GLY A 69 15.75 -9.54 13.03
CA GLY A 69 15.06 -10.30 12.02
C GLY A 69 15.43 -9.85 10.61
N THR A 70 15.50 -10.79 9.68
CA THR A 70 15.50 -10.51 8.23
C THR A 70 14.08 -10.70 7.72
N ILE A 71 13.41 -9.61 7.33
CA ILE A 71 12.09 -9.72 6.69
C ILE A 71 12.26 -9.52 5.18
N ASP A 72 11.72 -10.48 4.43
CA ASP A 72 11.70 -10.49 2.96
C ASP A 72 10.76 -9.40 2.40
N ALA A 73 11.16 -8.77 1.29
CA ALA A 73 10.35 -7.79 0.59
C ALA A 73 9.00 -8.36 0.14
N LYS A 74 8.95 -9.66 -0.18
CA LYS A 74 7.70 -10.35 -0.51
C LYS A 74 6.75 -10.39 0.70
N GLU A 75 7.27 -10.70 1.88
CA GLU A 75 6.50 -10.73 3.11
C GLU A 75 5.96 -9.34 3.46
N VAL A 76 6.75 -8.28 3.25
CA VAL A 76 6.28 -6.90 3.42
C VAL A 76 5.10 -6.60 2.50
N LEU A 77 5.19 -6.99 1.22
CA LEU A 77 4.12 -6.78 0.25
C LEU A 77 2.86 -7.55 0.63
N ASP A 78 2.96 -8.83 0.98
CA ASP A 78 1.81 -9.64 1.39
C ASP A 78 1.14 -9.07 2.65
N ASN A 79 1.93 -8.58 3.62
CA ASN A 79 1.43 -7.88 4.79
C ASN A 79 0.71 -6.57 4.44
N ILE A 80 1.21 -5.80 3.46
CA ILE A 80 0.56 -4.59 2.95
C ILE A 80 -0.80 -4.94 2.32
N LYS A 81 -0.86 -5.97 1.49
CA LYS A 81 -2.11 -6.43 0.85
C LYS A 81 -3.16 -6.84 1.88
N LEU A 82 -2.76 -7.66 2.86
CA LEU A 82 -3.66 -8.10 3.94
C LEU A 82 -4.12 -6.94 4.82
N ARG A 83 -3.20 -6.05 5.21
CA ARG A 83 -3.50 -4.90 6.06
C ARG A 83 -4.43 -3.91 5.38
N SER A 84 -4.15 -3.55 4.14
CA SER A 84 -5.01 -2.66 3.34
C SER A 84 -6.41 -3.24 3.18
N TRP A 85 -6.54 -4.54 2.89
CA TRP A 85 -7.85 -5.20 2.83
C TRP A 85 -8.62 -5.09 4.15
N LYS A 86 -7.99 -5.42 5.29
CA LYS A 86 -8.64 -5.31 6.61
C LYS A 86 -9.08 -3.89 6.89
N TRP A 87 -8.20 -2.92 6.65
CA TRP A 87 -8.48 -1.51 6.92
C TRP A 87 -9.55 -0.94 6.01
N ILE A 88 -9.57 -1.31 4.73
CA ILE A 88 -10.65 -0.90 3.81
C ILE A 88 -12.00 -1.43 4.29
N ASN A 89 -12.08 -2.72 4.64
CA ASN A 89 -13.34 -3.31 5.10
C ASN A 89 -13.81 -2.72 6.44
N CYS A 90 -12.89 -2.30 7.32
CA CYS A 90 -13.26 -1.63 8.57
C CYS A 90 -13.61 -0.15 8.39
N SER A 91 -12.97 0.56 7.46
CA SER A 91 -13.12 2.01 7.28
C SER A 91 -14.14 2.41 6.22
N ILE A 92 -14.48 1.51 5.29
CA ILE A 92 -15.37 1.79 4.15
C ILE A 92 -16.40 0.64 4.05
N PRO A 93 -17.50 0.67 4.83
CA PRO A 93 -18.48 -0.42 4.88
C PRO A 93 -19.14 -0.74 3.53
N VAL A 94 -19.21 0.24 2.62
CA VAL A 94 -19.75 0.10 1.26
C VAL A 94 -18.79 -0.66 0.32
N CYS A 95 -17.52 -0.80 0.70
CA CYS A 95 -16.48 -1.54 0.00
C CYS A 95 -16.20 -2.89 0.68
N SER A 96 -17.23 -3.72 0.82
CA SER A 96 -17.04 -5.10 1.22
C SER A 96 -16.60 -5.92 0.01
N PHE A 97 -15.40 -6.49 0.06
CA PHE A 97 -14.92 -7.42 -0.97
C PHE A 97 -14.03 -8.51 -0.40
N SER A 98 -13.97 -9.65 -1.10
CA SER A 98 -13.17 -10.79 -0.68
C SER A 98 -11.67 -10.47 -0.72
N TYR A 99 -10.90 -11.07 0.19
CA TYR A 99 -9.45 -10.91 0.20
C TYR A 99 -8.81 -11.46 -1.09
N SER A 100 -9.34 -12.55 -1.64
CA SER A 100 -8.80 -13.13 -2.87
C SER A 100 -8.97 -12.20 -4.07
N THR A 101 -10.10 -11.50 -4.17
CA THR A 101 -10.31 -10.51 -5.24
C THR A 101 -9.35 -9.34 -5.08
N TRP A 102 -9.19 -8.82 -3.86
CA TRP A 102 -8.23 -7.73 -3.58
C TRP A 102 -6.79 -8.12 -3.88
N TYR A 103 -6.40 -9.33 -3.50
CA TYR A 103 -5.04 -9.82 -3.65
C TYR A 103 -4.66 -9.98 -5.13
N ASN A 104 -5.55 -10.56 -5.93
CA ASN A 104 -5.26 -10.92 -7.33
C ASN A 104 -5.64 -9.84 -8.33
N ASN A 105 -6.74 -9.11 -8.09
CA ASN A 105 -7.32 -8.16 -9.04
C ASN A 105 -7.74 -6.86 -8.34
N PRO A 106 -6.79 -6.11 -7.74
CA PRO A 106 -7.11 -4.87 -7.05
C PRO A 106 -7.74 -3.83 -7.98
N THR A 107 -7.39 -3.84 -9.27
CA THR A 107 -7.85 -2.88 -10.30
C THR A 107 -9.36 -2.84 -10.49
N LEU A 108 -10.08 -3.93 -10.17
CA LEU A 108 -11.56 -3.98 -10.18
C LEU A 108 -12.21 -2.94 -9.26
N TYR A 109 -11.44 -2.37 -8.33
CA TYR A 109 -11.90 -1.35 -7.38
C TYR A 109 -11.23 0.00 -7.61
N PHE A 110 -10.42 0.16 -8.67
CA PHE A 110 -9.68 1.39 -9.00
C PHE A 110 -10.07 2.01 -10.36
N LEU A 111 -10.63 1.22 -11.28
CA LEU A 111 -11.15 1.64 -12.59
C LEU A 111 -12.68 1.67 -12.62
#